data_AF-A0A2V9FBB3-F1
#
_entry.id   AF-A0A2V9FBB3-F1
#
_cell.length_a   1.000
_cell.length_b   1.000
_cell.length_c   1.000
_cell.angle_alpha   90.00
_cell.angle_beta   90.00
_cell.angle_gamma   90.00
#
_symmetry.space_group_name_H-M   'P 1'
#
loop_
_entity.id
_entity.type
_entity.pdbx_description
1 polymer ?
#
loop_
_entity_poly.entity_id
_entity_poly.type
_entity_poly.pdbx_seq_one_letter_code
_entity_poly.pdbx_strand_id
1 'polypeptide(L)'
;MLWNSAVGYEDLVCEYEGKRFGKRILREAFSALLPEEIGWRLKTPIEYGSGSTALKHLTEQSVTDSEFERERRRAAMHDFVKLRDKEQYFYYRIYLRSLPPPIERAPGSKICKDCHGPVARADMTYCRICGAYPI
;
A
#
# COMPACT_ATOMS: atom_id res chain seq x y z
N MET A 1 -26.90 3.60 17.24
CA MET A 1 -26.19 2.80 16.21
C MET A 1 -24.81 2.47 16.79
N LEU A 2 -24.75 1.42 17.62
CA LEU A 2 -23.60 1.03 18.44
C LEU A 2 -23.16 -0.38 18.00
N TRP A 3 -22.40 -0.51 16.92
CA TRP A 3 -22.00 -1.83 16.40
C TRP A 3 -20.50 -2.11 16.47
N ASN A 4 -19.65 -1.12 16.77
CA ASN A 4 -18.20 -1.29 16.61
C ASN A 4 -17.44 -1.80 17.85
N SER A 5 -18.13 -2.01 18.98
CA SER A 5 -17.52 -2.46 20.24
C SER A 5 -17.87 -3.90 20.64
N ALA A 6 -18.57 -4.66 19.78
CA ALA A 6 -19.06 -6.00 20.09
C ALA A 6 -18.39 -7.15 19.30
N VAL A 7 -17.43 -6.85 18.43
CA VAL A 7 -16.76 -7.85 17.58
C VAL A 7 -15.44 -8.25 18.22
N GLY A 8 -15.37 -9.51 18.67
CA GLY A 8 -14.17 -10.11 19.27
C GLY A 8 -13.17 -10.60 18.22
N TYR A 9 -11.98 -11.03 18.65
CA TYR A 9 -10.96 -11.56 17.73
C TYR A 9 -11.42 -12.87 17.05
N GLU A 10 -12.20 -13.67 17.77
CA GLU A 10 -12.88 -14.88 17.33
C GLU A 10 -13.88 -14.67 16.18
N ASP A 11 -14.35 -13.44 16.00
CA ASP A 11 -15.25 -13.02 14.91
C ASP A 11 -14.47 -12.55 13.68
N LEU A 12 -13.16 -12.30 13.81
CA LEU A 12 -12.31 -11.82 12.73
C LEU A 12 -11.67 -12.96 11.96
N VAL A 13 -11.46 -14.12 12.59
CA VAL A 13 -10.70 -15.24 12.03
C VAL A 13 -11.39 -16.58 12.32
N CYS A 14 -11.42 -17.48 11.33
CA CYS A 14 -11.87 -18.87 11.49
C CYS A 14 -11.00 -19.84 10.70
N GLU A 15 -11.19 -21.13 10.97
CA GLU A 15 -10.72 -22.23 10.12
C GLU A 15 -11.90 -22.75 9.29
N TYR A 16 -11.69 -22.94 7.99
CA TYR A 16 -12.66 -23.50 7.05
C TYR A 16 -11.94 -24.45 6.11
N GLU A 17 -12.39 -25.71 6.01
CA GLU A 17 -11.75 -26.76 5.21
C GLU A 17 -10.22 -26.88 5.41
N GLY A 18 -9.78 -26.76 6.67
CA GLY A 18 -8.36 -26.85 7.03
C GLY A 18 -7.51 -25.64 6.63
N LYS A 19 -8.14 -24.51 6.24
CA LYS A 19 -7.45 -23.25 5.94
C LYS A 19 -7.96 -22.12 6.83
N ARG A 20 -7.05 -21.22 7.18
CA ARG A 20 -7.33 -20.04 7.98
C ARG A 20 -7.86 -18.89 7.14
N PHE A 21 -9.03 -18.36 7.50
CA PHE A 21 -9.67 -17.23 6.83
C PHE A 21 -9.85 -16.04 7.75
N GLY A 22 -9.60 -14.85 7.22
CA GLY A 22 -10.04 -13.60 7.85
C GLY A 22 -11.47 -13.23 7.44
N LYS A 23 -12.01 -12.22 8.13
CA LYS A 23 -13.35 -11.64 7.93
C LYS A 23 -14.48 -12.65 8.19
N ARG A 24 -14.31 -13.55 9.18
CA ARG A 24 -15.29 -14.60 9.52
C ARG A 24 -16.71 -14.05 9.62
N ILE A 25 -16.93 -13.03 10.45
CA ILE A 25 -18.27 -12.44 10.65
C ILE A 25 -18.92 -11.96 9.35
N LEU A 26 -18.13 -11.40 8.41
CA LEU A 26 -18.64 -10.98 7.10
C LEU A 26 -18.98 -12.17 6.20
N ARG A 27 -18.26 -13.29 6.30
CA ARG A 27 -18.56 -14.50 5.51
C ARG A 27 -19.83 -15.18 6.02
N GLU A 28 -19.95 -15.33 7.34
CA GLU A 28 -21.11 -15.96 7.98
C GLU A 28 -22.39 -15.13 7.76
N ALA A 29 -22.32 -13.81 7.96
CA ALA A 29 -23.48 -12.91 7.82
C ALA A 29 -24.10 -12.89 6.41
N PHE A 30 -23.33 -13.21 5.37
CA PHE A 30 -23.77 -13.21 3.97
C PHE A 30 -23.78 -14.61 3.33
N SER A 31 -23.59 -15.68 4.13
CA SER A 31 -23.48 -17.06 3.65
C SER A 31 -24.75 -17.55 2.92
N ALA A 32 -25.93 -17.06 3.31
CA ALA A 32 -27.19 -17.37 2.64
C ALA A 32 -27.41 -16.60 1.33
N LEU A 33 -26.60 -15.58 1.04
CA LEU A 33 -26.77 -14.67 -0.12
C LEU A 33 -25.75 -14.91 -1.24
N LEU A 34 -24.64 -15.59 -0.95
CA LEU A 34 -23.55 -15.81 -1.89
C LEU A 34 -23.28 -17.32 -2.04
N PRO A 35 -22.93 -17.80 -3.25
CA PRO A 35 -22.41 -19.15 -3.41
C PRO A 35 -21.20 -19.41 -2.51
N GLU A 36 -21.05 -20.63 -2.03
CA GLU A 36 -20.01 -21.03 -1.10
C GLU A 36 -18.60 -20.70 -1.63
N GLU A 37 -18.41 -20.87 -2.95
CA GLU A 37 -17.14 -20.64 -3.63
C GLU A 37 -16.72 -19.15 -3.62
N ILE A 38 -17.71 -18.24 -3.53
CA ILE A 38 -17.50 -16.80 -3.38
C ILE A 38 -17.34 -16.44 -1.90
N GLY A 39 -18.23 -16.97 -1.06
CA GLY A 39 -18.26 -16.75 0.39
C GLY A 39 -17.00 -17.21 1.11
N TRP A 40 -16.31 -18.24 0.59
CA TRP A 40 -15.08 -18.82 1.13
C TRP A 40 -13.88 -18.72 0.17
N ARG A 41 -13.92 -17.79 -0.79
CA ARG A 41 -12.80 -17.55 -1.69
C ARG A 41 -11.52 -17.16 -0.93
N LEU A 42 -10.40 -17.76 -1.34
CA LEU A 42 -9.06 -17.38 -0.89
C LEU A 42 -8.71 -15.95 -1.29
N LYS A 43 -7.96 -15.27 -0.42
CA LYS A 43 -7.45 -13.93 -0.72
C LYS A 43 -6.41 -14.03 -1.84
N THR A 44 -6.69 -13.37 -2.95
CA THR A 44 -5.71 -13.10 -4.00
C THR A 44 -5.34 -11.62 -3.91
N PRO A 45 -4.04 -11.25 -3.89
CA PRO A 45 -3.65 -9.86 -4.01
C PRO A 45 -4.23 -9.25 -5.30
N ILE A 46 -4.59 -7.96 -5.26
CA ILE A 46 -5.36 -7.33 -6.34
C ILE A 46 -4.57 -7.36 -7.66
N GLU A 47 -3.27 -7.14 -7.59
CA GLU A 47 -2.35 -7.14 -8.72
C GLU A 47 -2.31 -8.48 -9.46
N TYR A 48 -2.45 -9.59 -8.73
CA TYR A 48 -2.57 -10.92 -9.33
C TYR A 48 -3.99 -11.15 -9.86
N GLY A 49 -5.00 -10.76 -9.08
CA GLY A 49 -6.41 -10.94 -9.47
C GLY A 49 -6.82 -10.13 -10.71
N SER A 50 -6.20 -8.97 -10.93
CA SER A 50 -6.43 -8.11 -12.09
C SER A 50 -5.47 -8.36 -13.25
N GLY A 51 -4.41 -9.16 -13.04
CA GLY A 51 -3.32 -9.30 -14.00
C GLY A 51 -2.39 -8.08 -14.09
N SER A 52 -2.52 -7.10 -13.19
CA SER A 52 -1.68 -5.90 -13.16
C SER A 52 -0.23 -6.14 -12.75
N THR A 53 0.14 -7.36 -12.36
CA THR A 53 1.56 -7.77 -12.22
C THR A 53 2.39 -7.50 -13.48
N ALA A 54 1.76 -7.48 -14.67
CA ALA A 54 2.41 -7.08 -15.91
C ALA A 54 2.98 -5.65 -15.88
N LEU A 55 2.39 -4.73 -15.10
CA LEU A 55 2.87 -3.36 -14.97
C LEU A 55 4.26 -3.31 -14.34
N LYS A 56 4.51 -4.14 -13.32
CA LYS A 56 5.83 -4.22 -12.68
C LYS A 56 6.92 -4.55 -13.70
N HIS A 57 6.70 -5.57 -14.52
CA HIS A 57 7.63 -5.96 -15.59
C HIS A 57 7.85 -4.83 -16.60
N LEU A 58 6.77 -4.16 -17.01
CA LEU A 58 6.85 -3.01 -17.92
C LEU A 58 7.72 -1.90 -17.33
N THR A 59 7.53 -1.56 -16.05
CA THR A 59 8.32 -0.52 -15.39
C THR A 59 9.80 -0.91 -15.22
N GLU A 60 10.09 -2.18 -14.91
CA GLU A 60 11.45 -2.71 -14.78
C GLU A 60 12.22 -2.66 -16.12
N GLN A 61 11.54 -2.93 -17.23
CA GLN A 61 12.10 -2.84 -18.59
C GLN A 61 12.25 -1.39 -19.08
N SER A 62 11.38 -0.50 -18.63
CA SER A 62 11.35 0.91 -19.04
C SER A 62 12.43 1.77 -18.38
N VAL A 63 13.15 1.24 -17.38
CA VAL A 63 14.15 1.96 -16.60
C VAL A 63 15.40 1.10 -16.50
N THR A 64 16.53 1.62 -16.99
CA THR A 64 17.81 0.93 -16.86
C THR A 64 18.35 1.04 -15.43
N ASP A 65 19.23 0.13 -15.02
CA ASP A 65 19.85 0.20 -13.69
C ASP A 65 20.66 1.48 -13.50
N SER A 66 21.34 1.95 -14.56
CA SER A 66 22.13 3.19 -14.53
C SER A 66 21.26 4.43 -14.44
N GLU A 67 20.12 4.48 -15.13
CA GLU A 67 19.12 5.54 -14.96
C GLU A 67 18.58 5.53 -13.54
N PHE A 68 18.11 4.37 -13.06
CA PHE A 68 17.53 4.27 -11.73
C PHE A 68 18.50 4.72 -10.65
N GLU A 69 19.75 4.26 -10.71
CA GLU A 69 20.74 4.60 -9.69
C GLU A 69 21.10 6.10 -9.70
N ARG A 70 21.20 6.71 -10.89
CA ARG A 70 21.40 8.16 -11.01
C ARG A 70 20.23 8.93 -10.40
N GLU A 71 19.00 8.59 -10.78
CA GLU A 71 17.81 9.29 -10.31
C GLU A 71 17.51 9.03 -8.84
N ARG A 72 17.85 7.84 -8.32
CA ARG A 72 17.78 7.53 -6.88
C ARG A 72 18.67 8.46 -6.06
N ARG A 73 19.90 8.73 -6.51
CA ARG A 73 20.81 9.69 -5.85
C ARG A 73 20.29 11.12 -5.95
N ARG A 74 19.80 11.52 -7.13
CA ARG A 74 19.20 12.84 -7.37
C ARG A 74 17.99 13.07 -6.45
N ALA A 75 17.06 12.11 -6.37
CA ALA A 75 15.86 12.21 -5.56
C ALA A 75 16.20 12.26 -4.06
N ALA A 76 17.19 11.47 -3.62
CA ALA A 76 17.66 11.54 -2.24
C ALA A 76 18.30 12.90 -1.89
N MET A 77 19.08 13.47 -2.82
CA MET A 77 19.81 14.73 -2.60
C MET A 77 18.93 15.98 -2.70
N HIS A 78 18.03 16.03 -3.68
CA HIS A 78 17.28 17.24 -4.00
C HIS A 78 15.83 17.21 -3.52
N ASP A 79 15.22 16.03 -3.51
CA ASP A 79 13.81 15.89 -3.16
C ASP A 79 13.63 15.30 -1.75
N PHE A 80 14.71 14.82 -1.13
CA PHE A 80 14.70 14.07 0.13
C PHE A 80 13.80 12.82 0.07
N VAL A 81 13.72 12.20 -1.12
CA VAL A 81 12.94 11.00 -1.38
C VAL A 81 13.87 9.80 -1.58
N LYS A 82 13.68 8.78 -0.75
CA LYS A 82 14.29 7.46 -0.88
C LYS A 82 13.46 6.59 -1.82
N LEU A 83 13.93 6.44 -3.06
CA LEU A 83 13.34 5.52 -4.03
C LEU A 83 13.78 4.08 -3.73
N ARG A 84 12.80 3.18 -3.58
CA ARG A 84 12.99 1.76 -3.22
C ARG A 84 13.32 0.89 -4.41
N ASP A 85 12.66 1.13 -5.54
CA ASP A 85 12.76 0.33 -6.75
C ASP A 85 12.41 1.14 -8.01
N LYS A 86 12.62 0.51 -9.17
CA LYS A 86 12.35 1.11 -10.49
C LYS A 86 10.88 1.45 -10.70
N GLU A 87 9.98 0.66 -10.15
CA GLU A 87 8.54 0.87 -10.26
C GLU A 87 8.14 2.17 -9.54
N GLN A 88 8.60 2.34 -8.30
CA GLN A 88 8.40 3.58 -7.55
C GLN A 88 9.01 4.77 -8.29
N TYR A 89 10.23 4.65 -8.83
CA TYR A 89 10.82 5.72 -9.64
C TYR A 89 9.97 6.05 -10.88
N PHE A 90 9.47 5.04 -11.60
CA PHE A 90 8.63 5.23 -12.77
C PHE A 90 7.38 6.05 -12.45
N TYR A 91 6.70 5.76 -11.34
CA TYR A 91 5.56 6.56 -10.91
C TYR A 91 5.98 7.93 -10.37
N TYR A 92 7.10 8.01 -9.65
CA TYR A 92 7.61 9.26 -9.08
C TYR A 92 7.98 10.29 -10.16
N ARG A 93 8.62 9.86 -11.26
CA ARG A 93 8.91 10.77 -12.38
C ARG A 93 7.67 11.27 -13.11
N ILE A 94 6.55 10.53 -13.06
CA ILE A 94 5.25 10.98 -13.59
C ILE A 94 4.63 11.97 -12.61
N TYR A 95 4.63 11.64 -11.31
CA TYR A 95 4.15 12.51 -10.23
C TYR A 95 4.80 13.91 -10.30
N LEU A 96 6.13 13.97 -10.48
CA LEU A 96 6.88 15.23 -10.56
C LEU A 96 6.53 16.11 -11.78
N ARG A 97 5.78 15.60 -12.76
CA ARG A 97 5.29 16.42 -13.88
C ARG A 97 4.15 17.35 -13.48
N SER A 98 3.45 17.00 -12.40
CA SER A 98 2.24 17.72 -11.97
C SER A 98 2.34 18.24 -10.54
N LEU A 99 3.18 17.64 -9.70
CA LEU A 99 3.26 17.95 -8.27
C LEU A 99 4.72 18.16 -7.83
N PRO A 100 4.98 19.05 -6.87
CA PRO A 100 6.32 19.20 -6.30
C PRO A 100 6.70 17.97 -5.45
N PRO A 101 7.99 17.80 -5.12
CA PRO A 101 8.42 16.84 -4.11
C PRO A 101 7.56 16.94 -2.83
N PRO A 102 7.24 15.81 -2.18
CA PRO A 102 6.23 15.78 -1.13
C PRO A 102 6.65 16.41 0.20
N ILE A 103 7.85 16.99 0.29
CA ILE A 103 8.47 17.52 1.50
C ILE A 103 7.55 18.44 2.33
N GLU A 104 7.52 18.20 3.63
CA GLU A 104 6.85 19.07 4.61
C GLU A 104 7.55 20.44 4.69
N ARG A 105 6.76 21.51 4.70
CA ARG A 105 7.25 22.89 4.83
C ARG A 105 6.81 23.57 6.12
N ALA A 106 5.84 22.99 6.84
CA ALA A 106 5.35 23.51 8.11
C ALA A 106 6.09 22.88 9.31
N PRO A 107 6.58 23.67 10.29
CA PRO A 107 7.22 23.14 11.49
C PRO A 107 6.27 22.31 12.38
N GLY A 108 6.77 21.20 12.94
CA GLY A 108 6.12 20.48 14.05
C GLY A 108 5.17 19.33 13.67
N SER A 109 4.96 19.03 12.38
CA SER A 109 4.20 17.87 11.95
C SER A 109 5.05 16.58 11.96
N LYS A 110 4.40 15.43 12.14
CA LYS A 110 5.05 14.12 11.92
C LYS A 110 5.40 14.04 10.42
N ILE A 111 6.63 13.66 10.09
CA ILE A 111 7.10 13.50 8.72
C ILE A 111 7.45 12.05 8.40
N CYS A 112 7.27 11.64 7.15
CA CYS A 112 7.70 10.34 6.67
C CYS A 112 9.23 10.32 6.48
N LYS A 113 9.93 9.32 7.03
CA LYS A 113 11.39 9.21 6.90
C LYS A 113 11.86 8.90 5.48
N ASP A 114 11.00 8.32 4.64
CA ASP A 114 11.35 7.91 3.28
C ASP A 114 11.07 8.99 2.23
N CYS A 115 10.05 9.83 2.42
CA CYS A 115 9.71 10.88 1.43
C CYS A 115 9.66 12.29 2.01
N HIS A 116 9.90 12.44 3.31
CA HIS A 116 9.89 13.71 4.03
C HIS A 116 8.56 14.46 3.97
N GLY A 117 7.50 13.84 3.46
CA GLY A 117 6.19 14.45 3.37
C GLY A 117 5.35 14.38 4.64
N PRO A 118 4.30 15.20 4.72
CA PRO A 118 3.41 15.31 5.87
C PRO A 118 2.75 13.97 6.22
N VAL A 119 2.79 13.61 7.49
CA VAL A 119 1.98 12.52 8.06
C VAL A 119 0.84 13.16 8.84
N ALA A 120 -0.36 13.08 8.28
CA ALA A 120 -1.51 13.86 8.75
C ALA A 120 -1.97 13.55 10.18
N ARG A 121 -1.66 12.36 10.71
CA ARG A 121 -2.04 11.97 12.09
C ARG A 121 -0.89 11.23 12.76
N ALA A 122 -0.70 11.48 14.06
CA ALA A 122 0.39 10.89 14.83
C ALA A 122 0.30 9.37 14.95
N ASP A 123 -0.92 8.81 14.99
CA ASP A 123 -1.22 7.38 15.10
C ASP A 123 -1.01 6.59 13.79
N MET A 124 -0.74 7.26 12.67
CA MET A 124 -0.52 6.59 11.40
C MET A 124 0.79 5.81 11.41
N THR A 125 0.71 4.53 11.03
CA THR A 125 1.86 3.62 10.93
C THR A 125 2.40 3.48 9.51
N TYR A 126 1.69 3.98 8.49
CA TYR A 126 2.12 3.96 7.09
C TYR A 126 1.98 5.35 6.44
N CYS A 127 2.85 5.66 5.47
CA CYS A 127 2.80 6.90 4.71
C CYS A 127 1.79 6.80 3.56
N ARG A 128 0.83 7.74 3.51
CA ARG A 128 -0.15 7.83 2.40
C ARG A 128 0.42 8.38 1.10
N ILE A 129 1.63 8.93 1.12
CA ILE A 129 2.27 9.52 -0.05
C ILE A 129 3.15 8.48 -0.76
N CYS A 130 4.10 7.88 -0.05
CA CYS A 130 5.06 6.94 -0.65
C CYS A 130 4.83 5.47 -0.27
N GLY A 131 3.87 5.16 0.60
CA GLY A 131 3.58 3.79 1.04
C GLY A 131 4.59 3.20 2.04
N ALA A 132 5.54 3.98 2.57
CA ALA A 132 6.47 3.48 3.59
C ALA A 132 5.73 2.97 4.83
N TYR A 133 6.17 1.82 5.36
CA TYR A 133 5.67 1.21 6.59
C TYR A 133 6.81 0.41 7.23
N PRO A 134 7.08 0.56 8.54
CA PRO A 134 6.44 1.51 9.47
C PRO A 134 6.96 2.95 9.33
N ILE A 135 6.19 3.95 9.79
CA ILE A 135 6.59 5.39 9.87
C ILE A 135 6.34 6.05 11.23
#